data_AF-A0A1J4JID8-F1
#
_entry.id   AF-A0A1J4JID8-F1
#
_cell.length_a   1.000
_cell.length_b   1.000
_cell.length_c   1.000
_cell.angle_alpha   90.00
_cell.angle_beta   90.00
_cell.angle_gamma   90.00
#
_symmetry.space_group_name_H-M   'P 1'
#
loop_
_entity.id
_entity.type
_entity.pdbx_description
1 polymer ?
#
loop_
_entity_poly.entity_id
_entity_poly.type
_entity_poly.pdbx_seq_one_letter_code
_entity_poly.pdbx_strand_id
1 'polypeptide(L)'
;MLSFNSTISSNSWGSTGFDPKKNWIYGHSNFYENILFIMAAGNERNYYDQWEYFSVCDPGGNKNVLTVGSITSLVKDNNGSVLLTDVDGDLEPISLKIMEEFFNYNLDDVFQSQELVVNTNLIITNDTNDACLYLGQCYPIIYYGESKLVCKDMEGYVFYTTNESIQQYNIDNKHIYIINERYADQSGEYEAAVYSSLGPAYKGILKPDVAAPGARVVSADSMERSSTQHGCYLNGNTFNVDSGTSMATPNVAGAAALVSQFFKEKKNYYLSGTLLRALMIASASLPDGSKQPNLLIGHGIIDLSTILCFDDSFGVAISDNNTYIEHSKHLMTKIKVNNNNSQFRIVMSYLDVELNIESMIPIVHDLDLVVISPNKKRYLGNHRKDDDSEHLSTNEKVIINEDELELGEYEIHIYSNSYVKQSFSIVAVGPIEDNFNLLFDVTQECGCSECTLTGKCKCDSLHIGNHCQKEILEINDFNSKIQIESSSIQRNILCLSHYHPL
;
A
#
# COMPACT_ATOMS: atom_id res chain seq x y z
N MET A 1 -13.00 -11.59 -17.60
CA MET A 1 -13.12 -10.14 -17.31
C MET A 1 -13.93 -9.41 -18.37
N LEU A 2 -13.53 -9.44 -19.64
CA LEU A 2 -14.27 -8.75 -20.72
C LEU A 2 -15.74 -9.17 -20.83
N SER A 3 -16.06 -10.46 -20.59
CA SER A 3 -17.43 -10.98 -20.55
C SER A 3 -18.32 -10.39 -19.45
N PHE A 4 -17.71 -9.84 -18.40
CA PHE A 4 -18.40 -9.26 -17.24
C PHE A 4 -18.20 -7.74 -17.14
N ASN A 5 -17.54 -7.14 -18.14
CA ASN A 5 -17.16 -5.73 -18.15
C ASN A 5 -16.43 -5.28 -16.87
N SER A 6 -15.62 -6.17 -16.27
CA SER A 6 -14.83 -5.84 -15.08
C SER A 6 -13.65 -4.96 -15.47
N THR A 7 -13.51 -3.83 -14.79
CA THR A 7 -12.39 -2.88 -14.93
C THR A 7 -11.30 -3.08 -13.88
N ILE A 8 -11.45 -4.08 -13.01
CA ILE A 8 -10.51 -4.38 -11.92
C ILE A 8 -10.16 -5.88 -11.96
N SER A 9 -8.87 -6.18 -11.82
CA SER A 9 -8.30 -7.50 -11.70
C SER A 9 -7.38 -7.54 -10.49
N SER A 10 -7.77 -8.19 -9.40
CA SER A 10 -6.89 -8.37 -8.24
C SER A 10 -6.39 -9.80 -8.13
N ASN A 11 -5.16 -9.97 -7.67
CA ASN A 11 -4.61 -11.27 -7.30
C ASN A 11 -3.60 -11.12 -6.16
N SER A 12 -3.63 -12.04 -5.20
CA SER A 12 -2.77 -12.06 -4.03
C SER A 12 -1.62 -13.08 -4.11
N TRP A 13 -1.54 -13.85 -5.20
CA TRP A 13 -0.55 -14.93 -5.36
C TRP A 13 0.58 -14.52 -6.31
N GLY A 14 1.78 -15.05 -6.06
CA GLY A 14 2.99 -14.74 -6.82
C GLY A 14 4.06 -15.81 -6.72
N SER A 15 5.25 -15.52 -7.26
CA SER A 15 6.49 -16.24 -6.94
C SER A 15 7.18 -15.60 -5.75
N THR A 16 7.95 -16.40 -5.03
CA THR A 16 9.00 -15.88 -4.16
C THR A 16 10.04 -15.13 -5.00
N GLY A 17 10.18 -13.82 -4.78
CA GLY A 17 11.14 -12.98 -5.50
C GLY A 17 10.80 -12.71 -6.98
N PHE A 18 11.85 -12.41 -7.75
CA PHE A 18 11.74 -12.08 -9.18
C PHE A 18 11.48 -13.33 -10.03
N ASP A 19 10.41 -13.31 -10.81
CA ASP A 19 10.10 -14.31 -11.83
C ASP A 19 9.98 -13.61 -13.19
N PRO A 20 10.99 -13.76 -14.06
CA PRO A 20 11.06 -13.01 -15.30
C PRO A 20 9.86 -13.32 -16.22
N LYS A 21 9.31 -14.54 -16.16
CA LYS A 21 8.17 -14.93 -16.99
C LYS A 21 6.89 -14.27 -16.47
N LYS A 22 6.63 -14.29 -15.16
CA LYS A 22 5.46 -13.59 -14.59
C LYS A 22 5.56 -12.09 -14.81
N ASN A 23 6.73 -11.50 -14.55
CA ASN A 23 6.95 -10.08 -14.77
C ASN A 23 6.63 -9.70 -16.23
N TRP A 24 7.17 -10.44 -17.20
CA TRP A 24 6.92 -10.22 -18.63
C TRP A 24 5.45 -10.39 -19.03
N ILE A 25 4.76 -11.41 -18.51
CA ILE A 25 3.33 -11.63 -18.76
C ILE A 25 2.50 -10.44 -18.29
N TYR A 26 2.74 -9.96 -17.06
CA TYR A 26 1.99 -8.83 -16.51
C TYR A 26 2.42 -7.48 -17.08
N GLY A 27 3.62 -7.40 -17.66
CA GLY A 27 4.04 -6.29 -18.50
C GLY A 27 3.09 -6.00 -19.67
N HIS A 28 2.49 -7.04 -20.26
CA HIS A 28 1.50 -6.93 -21.32
C HIS A 28 0.14 -6.37 -20.85
N SER A 29 0.00 -6.02 -19.57
CA SER A 29 -1.20 -5.32 -19.07
C SER A 29 -1.40 -3.96 -19.76
N ASN A 30 -0.35 -3.38 -20.36
CA ASN A 30 -0.43 -2.17 -21.18
C ASN A 30 -1.40 -2.29 -22.36
N PHE A 31 -1.70 -3.50 -22.86
CA PHE A 31 -2.72 -3.72 -23.89
C PHE A 31 -4.17 -3.68 -23.35
N TYR A 32 -4.33 -3.57 -22.04
CA TYR A 32 -5.62 -3.60 -21.34
C TYR A 32 -5.83 -2.32 -20.52
N GLU A 33 -5.68 -1.15 -21.16
CA GLU A 33 -5.75 0.19 -20.52
C GLU A 33 -7.03 0.46 -19.71
N ASN A 34 -8.12 -0.29 -19.98
CA ASN A 34 -9.39 -0.20 -19.25
C ASN A 34 -9.46 -1.06 -17.99
N ILE A 35 -8.42 -1.84 -17.67
CA ILE A 35 -8.37 -2.75 -16.52
C ILE A 35 -7.23 -2.33 -15.60
N LEU A 36 -7.56 -2.07 -14.32
CA LEU A 36 -6.59 -1.94 -13.27
C LEU A 36 -6.19 -3.32 -12.73
N PHE A 37 -4.93 -3.69 -12.88
CA PHE A 37 -4.36 -4.89 -12.26
C PHE A 37 -3.77 -4.56 -10.90
N ILE A 38 -4.25 -5.23 -9.85
CA ILE A 38 -3.86 -5.00 -8.46
C ILE A 38 -3.20 -6.28 -7.93
N MET A 39 -1.98 -6.16 -7.41
CA MET A 39 -1.15 -7.29 -7.00
C MET A 39 -0.58 -7.11 -5.60
N ALA A 40 -0.52 -8.19 -4.83
CA ALA A 40 0.19 -8.19 -3.55
C ALA A 40 1.69 -7.97 -3.73
N ALA A 41 2.32 -7.24 -2.79
CA ALA A 41 3.76 -7.02 -2.81
C ALA A 41 4.59 -8.28 -2.46
N GLY A 42 4.00 -9.25 -1.77
CA GLY A 42 4.70 -10.41 -1.21
C GLY A 42 4.95 -10.28 0.29
N ASN A 43 5.30 -11.39 0.94
CA ASN A 43 5.46 -11.47 2.40
C ASN A 43 6.90 -11.84 2.82
N GLU A 44 7.91 -11.55 1.99
CA GLU A 44 9.25 -12.15 2.12
C GLU A 44 10.16 -11.46 3.16
N ARG A 45 9.77 -10.30 3.70
CA ARG A 45 10.65 -9.51 4.59
C ARG A 45 11.01 -10.25 5.89
N ASN A 46 10.12 -11.09 6.41
CA ASN A 46 10.33 -11.82 7.68
C ASN A 46 10.67 -13.31 7.50
N TYR A 47 10.49 -13.90 6.32
CA TYR A 47 10.60 -15.35 6.16
C TYR A 47 12.05 -15.85 6.06
N TYR A 48 13.02 -14.96 5.79
CA TYR A 48 14.43 -15.33 5.66
C TYR A 48 15.28 -14.62 6.73
N ASP A 49 15.52 -15.31 7.84
CA ASP A 49 16.64 -15.04 8.76
C ASP A 49 18.02 -15.05 8.03
N GLN A 50 18.05 -15.47 6.77
CA GLN A 50 19.24 -15.52 5.90
C GLN A 50 19.36 -14.35 4.92
N TRP A 51 18.49 -13.33 4.97
CA TRP A 51 18.60 -12.10 4.15
C TRP A 51 18.58 -12.31 2.61
N GLU A 52 18.10 -13.46 2.11
CA GLU A 52 18.28 -13.81 0.69
C GLU A 52 17.38 -13.00 -0.28
N TYR A 53 16.12 -12.73 0.06
CA TYR A 53 15.21 -11.93 -0.77
C TYR A 53 14.18 -11.15 0.06
N PHE A 54 14.25 -9.82 0.03
CA PHE A 54 13.28 -8.92 0.70
C PHE A 54 12.53 -8.00 -0.29
N SER A 55 12.77 -8.18 -1.59
CA SER A 55 12.18 -7.37 -2.66
C SER A 55 10.71 -7.73 -2.91
N VAL A 56 9.99 -6.83 -3.59
CA VAL A 56 8.63 -7.08 -4.07
C VAL A 56 8.60 -8.26 -5.04
N CYS A 57 7.70 -9.20 -4.77
CA CYS A 57 7.52 -10.44 -5.52
C CYS A 57 6.79 -10.22 -6.84
N ASP A 58 7.07 -11.04 -7.84
CA ASP A 58 6.29 -11.02 -9.08
C ASP A 58 4.98 -11.80 -8.95
N PRO A 59 3.87 -11.28 -9.51
CA PRO A 59 3.82 -10.18 -10.49
C PRO A 59 3.75 -8.75 -9.92
N GLY A 60 3.67 -8.59 -8.59
CA GLY A 60 3.68 -7.28 -7.94
C GLY A 60 4.91 -6.42 -8.23
N GLY A 61 6.03 -7.04 -8.62
CA GLY A 61 7.25 -6.33 -9.04
C GLY A 61 7.14 -5.64 -10.40
N ASN A 62 6.08 -5.90 -11.19
CA ASN A 62 5.96 -5.33 -12.54
C ASN A 62 5.54 -3.84 -12.51
N LYS A 63 6.13 -3.05 -13.41
CA LYS A 63 5.90 -1.60 -13.54
C LYS A 63 4.44 -1.22 -13.87
N ASN A 64 3.70 -2.09 -14.58
CA ASN A 64 2.36 -1.80 -15.09
C ASN A 64 1.21 -2.27 -14.19
N VAL A 65 1.50 -2.89 -13.03
CA VAL A 65 0.47 -3.26 -12.05
C VAL A 65 0.44 -2.26 -10.89
N LEU A 66 -0.67 -2.16 -10.17
CA LEU A 66 -0.75 -1.46 -8.88
C LEU A 66 -0.43 -2.45 -7.76
N THR A 67 0.69 -2.23 -7.08
CA THR A 67 1.23 -3.15 -6.08
C THR A 67 0.90 -2.67 -4.68
N VAL A 68 0.41 -3.60 -3.86
CA VAL A 68 -0.13 -3.33 -2.54
C VAL A 68 0.77 -3.92 -1.46
N GLY A 69 1.42 -3.04 -0.71
CA GLY A 69 2.08 -3.37 0.55
C GLY A 69 1.08 -3.50 1.70
N SER A 70 1.52 -4.03 2.83
CA SER A 70 0.69 -4.18 4.03
C SER A 70 1.17 -3.27 5.14
N ILE A 71 0.23 -2.67 5.86
CA ILE A 71 0.50 -2.02 7.16
C ILE A 71 0.09 -2.92 8.33
N THR A 72 0.51 -2.52 9.53
CA THR A 72 0.10 -3.09 10.81
C THR A 72 -1.43 -3.04 11.00
N SER A 73 -1.91 -3.75 12.01
CA SER A 73 -3.35 -3.88 12.28
C SER A 73 -3.94 -2.51 12.63
N LEU A 74 -5.10 -2.17 12.07
CA LEU A 74 -5.91 -1.02 12.53
C LEU A 74 -6.63 -1.30 13.85
N VAL A 75 -6.38 -2.47 14.44
CA VAL A 75 -7.09 -3.00 15.58
C VAL A 75 -6.07 -3.40 16.63
N LYS A 76 -6.25 -2.85 17.84
CA LYS A 76 -5.52 -3.23 19.04
C LYS A 76 -6.30 -4.27 19.82
N ASP A 77 -5.56 -5.20 20.40
CA ASP A 77 -6.11 -6.12 21.39
C ASP A 77 -6.17 -5.46 22.75
N ASN A 78 -7.08 -5.95 23.57
CA ASN A 78 -7.10 -5.63 24.99
C ASN A 78 -5.96 -6.40 25.69
N ASN A 79 -4.76 -5.80 25.72
CA ASN A 79 -3.52 -6.41 26.24
C ASN A 79 -3.77 -7.24 27.52
N GLY A 80 -3.67 -8.56 27.40
CA GLY A 80 -3.74 -9.49 28.52
C GLY A 80 -5.14 -9.77 29.08
N SER A 81 -6.22 -9.42 28.37
CA SER A 81 -7.58 -9.77 28.77
C SER A 81 -8.48 -10.23 27.63
N VAL A 82 -9.40 -11.12 27.94
CA VAL A 82 -10.40 -11.69 27.01
C VAL A 82 -11.78 -11.66 27.66
N LEU A 83 -12.83 -11.72 26.85
CA LEU A 83 -14.21 -11.70 27.32
C LEU A 83 -14.80 -13.11 27.22
N LEU A 84 -15.29 -13.64 28.35
CA LEU A 84 -16.10 -14.84 28.38
C LEU A 84 -17.57 -14.47 28.18
N THR A 85 -18.24 -15.15 27.25
CA THR A 85 -19.67 -15.00 27.00
C THR A 85 -20.31 -16.36 26.72
N ASP A 86 -21.61 -16.50 26.99
CA ASP A 86 -22.36 -17.69 26.59
C ASP A 86 -23.02 -17.47 25.23
N VAL A 87 -23.11 -18.54 24.42
CA VAL A 87 -23.61 -18.43 23.04
C VAL A 87 -25.05 -17.91 22.98
N ASP A 88 -25.86 -18.25 23.98
CA ASP A 88 -27.26 -17.85 24.05
C ASP A 88 -27.46 -16.40 24.56
N GLY A 89 -26.41 -15.79 25.14
CA GLY A 89 -26.44 -14.42 25.67
C GLY A 89 -27.27 -14.27 26.95
N ASP A 90 -27.47 -15.36 27.70
CA ASP A 90 -28.23 -15.36 28.95
C ASP A 90 -27.41 -14.84 30.14
N LEU A 91 -26.08 -14.85 30.02
CA LEU A 91 -25.16 -14.45 31.09
C LEU A 91 -24.46 -13.13 30.76
N GLU A 92 -24.25 -12.33 31.81
CA GLU A 92 -23.41 -11.14 31.71
C GLU A 92 -21.97 -11.54 31.31
N PRO A 93 -21.37 -10.91 30.29
CA PRO A 93 -20.01 -11.19 29.89
C PRO A 93 -19.00 -10.91 31.01
N ILE A 94 -18.00 -11.78 31.15
CA ILE A 94 -16.98 -11.66 32.20
C ILE A 94 -15.60 -11.46 31.57
N SER A 95 -14.94 -10.36 31.94
CA SER A 95 -13.53 -10.14 31.58
C SER A 95 -12.64 -11.09 32.36
N LEU A 96 -11.78 -11.81 31.64
CA LEU A 96 -10.77 -12.70 32.15
C LEU A 96 -9.39 -12.15 31.81
N LYS A 97 -8.47 -12.15 32.77
CA LYS A 97 -7.06 -11.86 32.54
C LYS A 97 -6.33 -13.12 32.09
N ILE A 98 -5.41 -12.98 31.16
CA ILE A 98 -4.53 -14.04 30.72
C ILE A 98 -3.35 -14.15 31.71
N MET A 99 -3.03 -15.36 32.17
CA MET A 99 -1.86 -15.62 33.00
C MET A 99 -0.68 -16.06 32.13
N GLU A 100 0.01 -15.09 31.53
CA GLU A 100 1.09 -15.29 30.54
C GLU A 100 2.22 -16.22 31.02
N GLU A 101 2.45 -16.33 32.34
CA GLU A 101 3.45 -17.23 32.91
C GLU A 101 3.24 -18.72 32.59
N PHE A 102 2.02 -19.11 32.19
CA PHE A 102 1.68 -20.48 31.79
C PHE A 102 1.71 -20.68 30.27
N PHE A 103 1.89 -19.61 29.49
CA PHE A 103 1.84 -19.67 28.02
C PHE A 103 3.23 -19.86 27.44
N ASN A 104 3.41 -20.90 26.62
CA ASN A 104 4.63 -21.14 25.85
C ASN A 104 4.46 -20.83 24.34
N TYR A 105 3.28 -20.32 23.95
CA TYR A 105 2.92 -19.96 22.59
C TYR A 105 2.50 -18.49 22.52
N ASN A 106 2.61 -17.87 21.34
CA ASN A 106 2.12 -16.52 21.13
C ASN A 106 0.59 -16.49 21.24
N LEU A 107 0.03 -15.56 22.03
CA LEU A 107 -1.41 -15.37 22.17
C LEU A 107 -2.11 -15.13 20.84
N ASP A 108 -1.42 -14.51 19.87
CA ASP A 108 -1.95 -14.34 18.52
C ASP A 108 -2.21 -15.67 17.80
N ASP A 109 -1.42 -16.72 18.09
CA ASP A 109 -1.63 -18.06 17.52
C ASP A 109 -2.85 -18.77 18.12
N VAL A 110 -3.24 -18.37 19.34
CA VAL A 110 -4.38 -18.93 20.09
C VAL A 110 -5.69 -18.30 19.62
N PHE A 111 -5.67 -17.01 19.30
CA PHE A 111 -6.84 -16.22 18.87
C PHE A 111 -6.83 -15.90 17.37
N GLN A 112 -6.34 -16.83 16.54
CA GLN A 112 -6.35 -16.70 15.07
C GLN A 112 -7.78 -16.63 14.50
N SER A 113 -8.76 -17.25 15.15
CA SER A 113 -10.17 -16.87 14.99
C SER A 113 -10.55 -15.94 16.13
N GLN A 114 -11.35 -14.89 15.86
CA GLN A 114 -11.83 -13.92 16.86
C GLN A 114 -12.41 -14.58 18.13
N GLU A 115 -12.79 -15.85 18.01
CA GLU A 115 -13.38 -16.70 19.02
C GLU A 115 -12.44 -17.90 19.24
N LEU A 116 -11.99 -18.11 20.47
CA LEU A 116 -11.66 -19.46 20.89
C LEU A 116 -13.01 -20.14 21.18
N VAL A 117 -13.53 -20.90 20.22
CA VAL A 117 -14.70 -21.74 20.44
C VAL A 117 -14.29 -22.89 21.36
N VAL A 118 -14.44 -22.69 22.66
CA VAL A 118 -14.16 -23.74 23.64
C VAL A 118 -15.39 -24.64 23.74
N ASN A 119 -15.64 -25.43 22.70
CA ASN A 119 -16.63 -26.52 22.76
C ASN A 119 -16.04 -27.77 23.46
N THR A 120 -15.14 -27.57 24.43
CA THR A 120 -14.32 -28.62 25.03
C THR A 120 -14.00 -28.32 26.50
N ASN A 121 -14.44 -29.19 27.41
CA ASN A 121 -13.88 -29.47 28.75
C ASN A 121 -13.03 -28.37 29.43
N LEU A 122 -13.55 -27.14 29.53
CA LEU A 122 -12.89 -26.05 30.26
C LEU A 122 -13.21 -26.19 31.74
N ILE A 123 -12.21 -26.00 32.61
CA ILE A 123 -12.38 -26.15 34.05
C ILE A 123 -12.43 -24.76 34.69
N ILE A 124 -13.55 -24.45 35.33
CA ILE A 124 -13.72 -23.27 36.18
C ILE A 124 -13.52 -23.70 37.63
N THR A 125 -12.48 -23.20 38.30
CA THR A 125 -12.19 -23.59 39.69
C THR A 125 -11.50 -22.47 40.47
N ASN A 126 -11.67 -22.47 41.79
CA ASN A 126 -10.88 -21.66 42.73
C ASN A 126 -9.95 -22.53 43.60
N ASP A 127 -9.89 -23.84 43.34
CA ASP A 127 -8.98 -24.76 44.02
C ASP A 127 -7.69 -24.92 43.21
N THR A 128 -6.57 -24.51 43.82
CA THR A 128 -5.23 -24.61 43.21
C THR A 128 -4.84 -26.04 42.84
N ASN A 129 -5.19 -27.05 43.64
CA ASN A 129 -4.83 -28.44 43.35
C ASN A 129 -5.60 -28.94 42.13
N ASP A 130 -6.89 -28.63 42.03
CA ASP A 130 -7.70 -29.00 40.87
C ASP A 130 -7.19 -28.28 39.62
N ALA A 131 -6.95 -26.96 39.71
CA ALA A 131 -6.40 -26.18 38.61
C ALA A 131 -5.10 -26.79 38.09
N CYS A 132 -4.14 -27.09 38.98
CA CYS A 132 -2.86 -27.70 38.60
C CYS A 132 -3.03 -29.13 38.05
N LEU A 133 -3.95 -29.94 38.61
CA LEU A 133 -4.21 -31.30 38.16
C LEU A 133 -4.77 -31.35 36.73
N TYR A 134 -5.74 -30.49 36.43
CA TYR A 134 -6.36 -30.42 35.11
C TYR A 134 -5.49 -29.70 34.09
N LEU A 135 -4.72 -28.69 34.51
CA LEU A 135 -3.72 -28.05 33.66
C LEU A 135 -2.66 -29.06 33.19
N GLY A 136 -2.20 -29.95 34.09
CA GLY A 136 -1.30 -31.06 33.73
C GLY A 136 -1.91 -32.11 32.79
N GLN A 137 -3.23 -32.08 32.57
CA GLN A 137 -3.95 -32.89 31.59
C GLN A 137 -4.29 -32.11 30.31
N CYS A 138 -3.71 -30.91 30.15
CA CYS A 138 -3.90 -30.01 29.02
C CYS A 138 -5.34 -29.45 28.89
N TYR A 139 -6.09 -29.38 29.99
CA TYR A 139 -7.37 -28.66 29.99
C TYR A 139 -7.16 -27.15 30.20
N PRO A 140 -7.85 -26.28 29.44
CA PRO A 140 -7.89 -24.86 29.73
C PRO A 140 -8.55 -24.59 31.09
N ILE A 141 -7.98 -23.67 31.87
CA ILE A 141 -8.42 -23.34 33.23
C ILE A 141 -8.90 -21.89 33.28
N ILE A 142 -10.07 -21.66 33.87
CA ILE A 142 -10.47 -20.35 34.40
C ILE A 142 -10.37 -20.41 35.91
N TYR A 143 -9.31 -19.82 36.44
CA TYR A 143 -9.10 -19.70 37.88
C TYR A 143 -9.82 -18.45 38.41
N TYR A 144 -10.56 -18.57 39.50
CA TYR A 144 -11.26 -17.42 40.09
C TYR A 144 -11.03 -17.24 41.59
N GLY A 145 -11.12 -15.99 42.05
CA GLY A 145 -10.95 -15.62 43.46
C GLY A 145 -9.78 -14.65 43.70
N GLU A 146 -9.45 -14.41 44.97
CA GLU A 146 -8.47 -13.37 45.37
C GLU A 146 -7.00 -13.81 45.31
N SER A 147 -6.72 -15.12 45.27
CA SER A 147 -5.36 -15.65 45.25
C SER A 147 -4.82 -15.78 43.83
N LYS A 148 -3.49 -15.73 43.67
CA LYS A 148 -2.82 -16.00 42.39
C LYS A 148 -2.60 -17.51 42.26
N LEU A 149 -2.94 -18.10 41.11
CA LEU A 149 -2.64 -19.51 40.83
C LEU A 149 -1.12 -19.70 40.73
N VAL A 150 -0.60 -20.72 41.40
CA VAL A 150 0.82 -21.11 41.32
C VAL A 150 0.90 -22.60 41.06
N CYS A 151 1.25 -22.95 39.82
CA CYS A 151 1.52 -24.32 39.38
C CYS A 151 2.98 -24.37 38.93
N LYS A 152 3.79 -25.25 39.53
CA LYS A 152 5.23 -25.32 39.24
C LYS A 152 5.48 -26.13 37.96
N ASP A 153 6.31 -25.60 37.07
CA ASP A 153 6.78 -26.27 35.84
C ASP A 153 5.63 -26.80 34.94
N MET A 154 4.53 -26.05 34.86
CA MET A 154 3.37 -26.37 34.04
C MET A 154 3.12 -25.30 32.97
N GLU A 155 2.61 -25.74 31.83
CA GLU A 155 2.28 -24.91 30.68
C GLU A 155 0.84 -25.22 30.23
N GLY A 156 0.11 -24.20 29.79
CA GLY A 156 -1.24 -24.33 29.24
C GLY A 156 -2.04 -23.02 29.30
N TYR A 157 -3.30 -23.12 28.90
CA TYR A 157 -4.21 -21.98 28.83
C TYR A 157 -4.82 -21.70 30.19
N VAL A 158 -4.35 -20.64 30.85
CA VAL A 158 -4.85 -20.21 32.15
C VAL A 158 -5.39 -18.79 32.08
N PHE A 159 -6.66 -18.65 32.43
CA PHE A 159 -7.37 -17.38 32.55
C PHE A 159 -7.73 -17.12 34.01
N TYR A 160 -7.86 -15.85 34.39
CA TYR A 160 -8.08 -15.43 35.76
C TYR A 160 -9.16 -14.37 35.88
N THR A 161 -10.04 -14.47 36.87
CA THR A 161 -10.98 -13.40 37.22
C THR A 161 -11.27 -13.33 38.72
N THR A 162 -11.51 -12.12 39.24
CA THR A 162 -12.02 -11.93 40.60
C THR A 162 -13.55 -11.94 40.65
N ASN A 163 -14.22 -12.04 39.50
CA ASN A 163 -15.68 -12.03 39.42
C ASN A 163 -16.25 -13.41 39.77
N GLU A 164 -16.78 -13.56 40.98
CA GLU A 164 -17.37 -14.83 41.45
C GLU A 164 -18.62 -15.26 40.66
N SER A 165 -19.24 -14.36 39.89
CA SER A 165 -20.36 -14.69 39.00
C SER A 165 -19.96 -15.68 37.89
N ILE A 166 -18.67 -15.91 37.68
CA ILE A 166 -18.13 -16.93 36.78
C ILE A 166 -18.66 -18.34 37.07
N GLN A 167 -19.07 -18.61 38.32
CA GLN A 167 -19.70 -19.86 38.70
C GLN A 167 -21.01 -20.13 37.94
N GLN A 168 -21.69 -19.09 37.43
CA GLN A 168 -22.91 -19.22 36.63
C GLN A 168 -22.65 -19.82 35.23
N TYR A 169 -21.41 -19.75 34.74
CA TYR A 169 -21.00 -20.40 33.49
C TYR A 169 -20.79 -21.91 33.64
N ASN A 170 -20.67 -22.42 34.88
CA ASN A 170 -20.43 -23.83 35.20
C ASN A 170 -21.73 -24.65 35.30
N ILE A 171 -22.63 -24.51 34.31
CA ILE A 171 -23.87 -25.27 34.22
C ILE A 171 -23.69 -26.26 33.07
N ASP A 172 -23.72 -27.56 33.38
CA ASP A 172 -23.61 -28.67 32.44
C ASP A 172 -24.44 -28.39 31.16
N ASN A 173 -23.75 -28.21 30.03
CA ASN A 173 -24.25 -27.99 28.65
C ASN A 173 -24.35 -26.54 28.11
N LYS A 174 -23.66 -25.54 28.66
CA LYS A 174 -23.54 -24.24 27.97
C LYS A 174 -22.40 -24.23 26.95
N HIS A 175 -22.68 -23.81 25.72
CA HIS A 175 -21.64 -23.40 24.79
C HIS A 175 -21.12 -22.04 25.24
N ILE A 176 -19.79 -21.90 25.36
CA ILE A 176 -19.14 -20.66 25.80
C ILE A 176 -18.13 -20.20 24.74
N TYR A 177 -17.99 -18.88 24.61
CA TYR A 177 -16.96 -18.25 23.81
C TYR A 177 -16.01 -17.47 24.70
N ILE A 178 -14.70 -17.63 24.43
CA ILE A 178 -13.68 -16.71 24.91
C ILE A 178 -13.28 -15.86 23.70
N ILE A 179 -13.59 -14.57 23.77
CA ILE A 179 -13.43 -13.61 22.68
C ILE A 179 -12.30 -12.66 23.05
N ASN A 180 -11.38 -12.42 22.12
CA ASN A 180 -10.41 -11.35 22.27
C ASN A 180 -11.07 -10.03 21.86
N GLU A 181 -11.27 -9.13 22.83
CA GLU A 181 -11.83 -7.81 22.54
C GLU A 181 -10.86 -6.98 21.74
N ARG A 182 -11.34 -6.53 20.59
CA ARG A 182 -10.59 -5.83 19.58
C ARG A 182 -11.17 -4.43 19.44
N TYR A 183 -10.35 -3.41 19.62
CA TYR A 183 -10.76 -2.02 19.47
C TYR A 183 -10.02 -1.38 18.30
N ALA A 184 -10.72 -0.50 17.59
CA ALA A 184 -10.08 0.32 16.56
C ALA A 184 -8.94 1.10 17.21
N ASP A 185 -7.75 1.00 16.62
CA ASP A 185 -6.61 1.77 17.06
C ASP A 185 -6.82 3.24 16.72
N GLN A 186 -7.08 4.05 17.74
CA GLN A 186 -7.28 5.49 17.58
C GLN A 186 -5.96 6.28 17.61
N SER A 187 -4.79 5.63 17.77
CA SER A 187 -3.52 6.38 17.75
C SER A 187 -3.18 6.94 16.37
N GLY A 188 -3.70 6.34 15.30
CA GLY A 188 -3.42 6.75 13.92
C GLY A 188 -1.97 6.49 13.47
N GLU A 189 -1.18 5.81 14.30
CA GLU A 189 0.21 5.45 14.00
C GLU A 189 0.23 4.08 13.33
N TYR A 190 0.30 4.07 12.00
CA TYR A 190 0.38 2.85 11.21
C TYR A 190 1.77 2.71 10.62
N GLU A 191 2.34 1.52 10.78
CA GLU A 191 3.66 1.20 10.26
C GLU A 191 3.55 0.15 9.17
N ALA A 192 4.60 0.06 8.33
CA ALA A 192 4.72 -1.05 7.40
C ALA A 192 4.75 -2.37 8.17
N ALA A 193 3.92 -3.34 7.77
CA ALA A 193 3.92 -4.65 8.40
C ALA A 193 5.30 -5.30 8.23
N VAL A 194 5.80 -5.92 9.29
CA VAL A 194 7.14 -6.53 9.34
C VAL A 194 7.35 -7.59 8.26
N TYR A 195 6.29 -8.32 7.86
CA TYR A 195 6.36 -9.31 6.79
C TYR A 195 6.25 -8.72 5.38
N SER A 196 5.73 -7.48 5.23
CA SER A 196 5.47 -6.90 3.90
C SER A 196 6.79 -6.77 3.13
N SER A 197 6.86 -7.37 1.94
CA SER A 197 7.99 -7.19 1.04
C SER A 197 8.26 -5.70 0.79
N LEU A 198 9.55 -5.36 0.69
CA LEU A 198 10.06 -3.99 0.61
C LEU A 198 10.59 -3.74 -0.81
N GLY A 199 10.52 -2.50 -1.26
CA GLY A 199 11.12 -2.08 -2.52
C GLY A 199 12.65 -1.97 -2.48
N PRO A 200 13.27 -1.64 -3.63
CA PRO A 200 12.60 -1.57 -4.92
C PRO A 200 12.29 -2.98 -5.45
N ALA A 201 11.43 -3.06 -6.46
CA ALA A 201 11.29 -4.25 -7.27
C ALA A 201 12.51 -4.44 -8.19
N TYR A 202 12.48 -5.49 -9.02
CA TYR A 202 13.54 -5.78 -9.98
C TYR A 202 13.93 -4.55 -10.82
N LYS A 203 15.24 -4.37 -11.05
CA LYS A 203 15.86 -3.20 -11.73
C LYS A 203 15.60 -1.84 -11.08
N GLY A 204 15.24 -1.81 -9.79
CA GLY A 204 15.07 -0.54 -9.08
C GLY A 204 13.70 0.10 -9.24
N ILE A 205 12.72 -0.59 -9.85
CA ILE A 205 11.36 -0.05 -10.00
C ILE A 205 10.78 0.26 -8.62
N LEU A 206 10.25 1.47 -8.45
CA LEU A 206 9.65 1.92 -7.20
C LEU A 206 8.38 1.12 -6.91
N LYS A 207 8.43 0.27 -5.88
CA LYS A 207 7.33 -0.57 -5.38
C LYS A 207 7.43 -0.76 -3.86
N PRO A 208 6.33 -1.10 -3.15
CA PRO A 208 4.94 -1.12 -3.64
C PRO A 208 4.47 0.29 -4.07
N ASP A 209 3.34 0.40 -4.78
CA ASP A 209 2.79 1.72 -5.16
C ASP A 209 2.01 2.32 -3.99
N VAL A 210 1.22 1.51 -3.27
CA VAL A 210 0.38 1.91 -2.14
C VAL A 210 0.38 0.83 -1.07
N ALA A 211 -0.13 1.15 0.12
CA ALA A 211 -0.37 0.18 1.19
C ALA A 211 -1.81 0.25 1.72
N ALA A 212 -2.23 -0.85 2.34
CA ALA A 212 -3.53 -0.96 3.00
C ALA A 212 -3.43 -1.90 4.22
N PRO A 213 -4.41 -1.87 5.13
CA PRO A 213 -4.48 -2.80 6.25
C PRO A 213 -4.46 -4.25 5.77
N GLY A 214 -3.45 -5.00 6.20
CA GLY A 214 -3.30 -6.42 5.87
C GLY A 214 -2.91 -7.28 7.06
N ALA A 215 -2.63 -6.73 8.23
CA ALA A 215 -2.41 -7.52 9.44
C ALA A 215 -3.73 -7.73 10.20
N ARG A 216 -3.92 -8.97 10.66
CA ARG A 216 -5.02 -9.39 11.54
C ARG A 216 -6.40 -9.06 10.96
N VAL A 217 -6.54 -9.23 9.64
CA VAL A 217 -7.77 -8.94 8.89
C VAL A 217 -8.75 -10.08 9.10
N VAL A 218 -9.94 -9.73 9.58
CA VAL A 218 -11.06 -10.65 9.75
C VAL A 218 -11.82 -10.71 8.42
N SER A 219 -12.01 -11.90 7.86
CA SER A 219 -12.75 -12.09 6.61
C SER A 219 -13.51 -13.41 6.62
N ALA A 220 -14.36 -13.62 5.62
CA ALA A 220 -15.15 -14.85 5.48
C ALA A 220 -14.24 -16.07 5.34
N ASP A 221 -14.57 -17.14 6.07
CA ASP A 221 -13.89 -18.43 5.97
C ASP A 221 -14.66 -19.39 5.03
N SER A 222 -13.90 -20.24 4.32
CA SER A 222 -14.47 -21.15 3.34
C SER A 222 -15.05 -22.40 4.00
N MET A 223 -16.38 -22.52 4.03
CA MET A 223 -17.06 -23.73 4.52
C MET A 223 -16.89 -24.92 3.55
N GLU A 224 -16.59 -26.09 4.09
CA GLU A 224 -16.20 -27.33 3.40
C GLU A 224 -16.99 -27.67 2.12
N ARG A 225 -16.27 -27.76 0.98
CA ARG A 225 -16.62 -28.51 -0.27
C ARG A 225 -15.44 -28.59 -1.27
N SER A 226 -14.21 -28.46 -0.79
CA SER A 226 -13.00 -28.58 -1.62
C SER A 226 -12.35 -29.95 -1.43
N SER A 227 -12.03 -30.65 -2.51
CA SER A 227 -11.28 -31.92 -2.48
C SER A 227 -9.80 -31.74 -2.13
N THR A 228 -9.35 -30.49 -1.96
CA THR A 228 -8.00 -30.11 -1.54
C THR A 228 -8.09 -29.22 -0.31
N GLN A 229 -7.46 -29.67 0.78
CA GLN A 229 -7.45 -29.03 2.09
C GLN A 229 -6.66 -27.71 2.04
N HIS A 230 -7.35 -26.58 2.21
CA HIS A 230 -6.75 -25.26 2.51
C HIS A 230 -7.61 -24.65 3.63
N GLY A 231 -7.01 -24.39 4.79
CA GLY A 231 -7.69 -23.87 5.98
C GLY A 231 -7.63 -24.83 7.16
N CYS A 232 -7.20 -24.32 8.32
CA CYS A 232 -7.15 -25.05 9.58
C CYS A 232 -8.58 -25.26 10.11
N TYR A 233 -8.88 -26.48 10.52
CA TYR A 233 -10.17 -26.86 11.08
C TYR A 233 -10.57 -25.98 12.27
N LEU A 234 -11.69 -25.27 12.14
CA LEU A 234 -12.60 -25.00 13.25
C LEU A 234 -14.03 -25.26 12.75
N ASN A 235 -14.66 -26.31 13.28
CA ASN A 235 -16.07 -26.58 13.02
C ASN A 235 -16.90 -25.40 13.54
N GLY A 236 -17.44 -24.56 12.64
CA GLY A 236 -18.48 -23.59 12.98
C GLY A 236 -18.22 -22.13 12.62
N ASN A 237 -17.01 -21.74 12.20
CA ASN A 237 -16.70 -20.31 12.03
C ASN A 237 -16.93 -19.85 10.59
N THR A 238 -17.84 -18.88 10.40
CA THR A 238 -18.04 -18.21 9.11
C THR A 238 -16.96 -17.17 8.80
N PHE A 239 -16.05 -16.91 9.74
CA PHE A 239 -15.00 -15.90 9.64
C PHE A 239 -13.66 -16.43 10.20
N ASN A 240 -12.55 -15.95 9.64
CA ASN A 240 -11.20 -16.25 10.10
C ASN A 240 -10.35 -14.96 10.09
N VAL A 241 -9.25 -14.94 10.85
CA VAL A 241 -8.28 -13.83 10.86
C VAL A 241 -7.00 -14.27 10.18
N ASP A 242 -6.53 -13.48 9.22
CA ASP A 242 -5.26 -13.74 8.54
C ASP A 242 -4.44 -12.45 8.39
N SER A 243 -3.15 -12.60 8.12
CA SER A 243 -2.21 -11.51 7.93
C SER A 243 -1.40 -11.67 6.66
N GLY A 244 -1.34 -10.63 5.84
CA GLY A 244 -0.50 -10.62 4.66
C GLY A 244 -0.80 -9.46 3.72
N THR A 245 0.13 -9.21 2.80
CA THR A 245 -0.17 -8.41 1.60
C THR A 245 -1.31 -9.01 0.78
N SER A 246 -1.56 -10.31 0.94
CA SER A 246 -2.74 -11.03 0.44
C SER A 246 -4.07 -10.51 0.98
N MET A 247 -4.08 -9.93 2.18
CA MET A 247 -5.27 -9.36 2.82
C MET A 247 -5.37 -7.85 2.56
N ALA A 248 -4.24 -7.15 2.44
CA ALA A 248 -4.21 -5.76 2.00
C ALA A 248 -4.71 -5.58 0.55
N THR A 249 -4.35 -6.51 -0.35
CA THR A 249 -4.71 -6.46 -1.78
C THR A 249 -6.22 -6.42 -2.06
N PRO A 250 -7.06 -7.32 -1.50
CA PRO A 250 -8.51 -7.26 -1.70
C PRO A 250 -9.13 -6.01 -1.05
N ASN A 251 -8.51 -5.44 -0.01
CA ASN A 251 -8.93 -4.16 0.56
C ASN A 251 -8.80 -3.02 -0.48
N VAL A 252 -7.63 -2.91 -1.12
CA VAL A 252 -7.41 -1.96 -2.24
C VAL A 252 -8.31 -2.26 -3.44
N ALA A 253 -8.57 -3.53 -3.74
CA ALA A 253 -9.47 -3.91 -4.84
C ALA A 253 -10.93 -3.48 -4.59
N GLY A 254 -11.43 -3.67 -3.36
CA GLY A 254 -12.74 -3.16 -2.94
C GLY A 254 -12.80 -1.64 -2.99
N ALA A 255 -11.75 -0.97 -2.53
CA ALA A 255 -11.63 0.48 -2.60
C ALA A 255 -11.67 0.99 -4.06
N ALA A 256 -10.92 0.37 -4.97
CA ALA A 256 -10.96 0.70 -6.39
C ALA A 256 -12.35 0.49 -7.01
N ALA A 257 -13.09 -0.54 -6.58
CA ALA A 257 -14.45 -0.77 -7.04
C ALA A 257 -15.41 0.34 -6.58
N LEU A 258 -15.29 0.80 -5.34
CA LEU A 258 -16.05 1.93 -4.81
C LEU A 258 -15.74 3.24 -5.56
N VAL A 259 -14.47 3.50 -5.86
CA VAL A 259 -14.06 4.67 -6.66
C VAL A 259 -14.69 4.58 -8.07
N SER A 260 -14.57 3.43 -8.74
CA SER A 260 -15.17 3.23 -10.05
C SER A 260 -16.69 3.44 -10.03
N GLN A 261 -17.38 2.93 -9.01
CA GLN A 261 -18.81 3.13 -8.82
C GLN A 261 -19.17 4.60 -8.60
N PHE A 262 -18.43 5.30 -7.73
CA PHE A 262 -18.68 6.71 -7.42
C PHE A 262 -18.59 7.58 -8.68
N PHE A 263 -17.52 7.45 -9.48
CA PHE A 263 -17.38 8.24 -10.70
C PHE A 263 -18.48 7.92 -11.72
N LYS A 264 -18.85 6.64 -11.84
CA LYS A 264 -19.93 6.23 -12.74
C LYS A 264 -21.30 6.78 -12.30
N GLU A 265 -21.66 6.63 -11.02
CA GLU A 265 -23.01 6.94 -10.54
C GLU A 265 -23.20 8.39 -10.12
N LYS A 266 -22.16 9.03 -9.55
CA LYS A 266 -22.23 10.40 -9.02
C LYS A 266 -21.67 11.44 -9.97
N LYS A 267 -20.65 11.10 -10.77
CA LYS A 267 -20.01 12.02 -11.72
C LYS A 267 -20.33 11.71 -13.19
N ASN A 268 -21.10 10.64 -13.46
CA ASN A 268 -21.44 10.18 -14.82
C ASN A 268 -20.19 10.02 -15.73
N TYR A 269 -19.10 9.51 -15.15
CA TYR A 269 -17.81 9.36 -15.82
C TYR A 269 -17.28 7.92 -15.71
N TYR A 270 -16.78 7.38 -16.81
CA TYR A 270 -16.21 6.04 -16.87
C TYR A 270 -14.68 6.13 -16.84
N LEU A 271 -14.09 5.68 -15.73
CA LEU A 271 -12.65 5.65 -15.55
C LEU A 271 -12.00 4.53 -16.38
N SER A 272 -10.88 4.85 -17.03
CA SER A 272 -9.93 3.83 -17.51
C SER A 272 -9.19 3.19 -16.33
N GLY A 273 -8.50 2.08 -16.57
CA GLY A 273 -7.67 1.41 -15.57
C GLY A 273 -6.52 2.30 -15.09
N THR A 274 -5.91 3.06 -16.00
CA THR A 274 -4.83 3.99 -15.68
C THR A 274 -5.31 5.21 -14.89
N LEU A 275 -6.51 5.73 -15.18
CA LEU A 275 -7.14 6.77 -14.35
C LEU A 275 -7.48 6.27 -12.96
N LEU A 276 -8.03 5.05 -12.86
CA LEU A 276 -8.30 4.43 -11.58
C LEU A 276 -7.00 4.23 -10.77
N ARG A 277 -5.91 3.80 -11.43
CA ARG A 277 -4.57 3.73 -10.82
C ARG A 277 -4.13 5.08 -10.25
N ALA A 278 -4.23 6.15 -11.04
CA ALA A 278 -3.85 7.50 -10.62
C ALA A 278 -4.69 8.00 -9.44
N LEU A 279 -6.00 7.74 -9.44
CA LEU A 279 -6.90 8.04 -8.30
C LEU A 279 -6.50 7.27 -7.04
N MET A 280 -6.22 5.97 -7.14
CA MET A 280 -5.78 5.17 -5.99
C MET A 280 -4.47 5.72 -5.39
N ILE A 281 -3.52 6.14 -6.22
CA ILE A 281 -2.26 6.76 -5.77
C ILE A 281 -2.52 8.18 -5.22
N ALA A 282 -3.44 8.94 -5.80
CA ALA A 282 -3.84 10.26 -5.30
C ALA A 282 -4.42 10.15 -3.88
N SER A 283 -5.16 9.05 -3.62
CA SER A 283 -5.76 8.77 -2.32
C SER A 283 -4.75 8.48 -1.21
N ALA A 284 -3.54 8.06 -1.58
CA ALA A 284 -2.55 7.57 -0.62
C ALA A 284 -1.78 8.69 0.11
N SER A 285 -1.52 8.52 1.40
CA SER A 285 -0.68 9.44 2.18
C SER A 285 0.27 8.69 3.11
N LEU A 286 1.49 9.23 3.27
CA LEU A 286 2.46 8.68 4.22
C LEU A 286 2.10 9.14 5.65
N PRO A 287 2.12 8.24 6.65
CA PRO A 287 1.78 8.58 8.03
C PRO A 287 2.66 9.68 8.64
N ASP A 288 3.92 9.78 8.21
CA ASP A 288 4.87 10.80 8.68
C ASP A 288 4.69 12.17 7.99
N GLY A 289 3.72 12.30 7.09
CA GLY A 289 3.45 13.52 6.32
C GLY A 289 4.47 13.80 5.21
N SER A 290 5.45 12.90 4.98
CA SER A 290 6.37 13.06 3.86
C SER A 290 5.65 12.90 2.52
N LYS A 291 6.16 13.59 1.49
CA LYS A 291 5.56 13.62 0.15
C LYS A 291 6.29 12.71 -0.84
N GLN A 292 7.51 12.30 -0.50
CA GLN A 292 8.32 11.40 -1.31
C GLN A 292 7.95 9.95 -1.02
N PRO A 293 7.53 9.17 -2.02
CA PRO A 293 7.23 7.76 -1.82
C PRO A 293 8.46 7.01 -1.30
N ASN A 294 8.24 6.00 -0.46
CA ASN A 294 9.31 5.20 0.13
C ASN A 294 9.18 3.72 -0.26
N LEU A 295 10.24 2.95 0.01
CA LEU A 295 10.31 1.54 -0.35
C LEU A 295 9.46 0.63 0.57
N LEU A 296 8.89 1.15 1.66
CA LEU A 296 8.12 0.35 2.62
C LEU A 296 6.63 0.29 2.24
N ILE A 297 6.04 1.45 1.92
CA ILE A 297 4.60 1.59 1.67
C ILE A 297 4.28 2.44 0.42
N GLY A 298 5.28 2.72 -0.42
CA GLY A 298 5.09 3.45 -1.68
C GLY A 298 4.66 4.89 -1.45
N HIS A 299 3.61 5.30 -2.15
CA HIS A 299 2.94 6.60 -1.97
C HIS A 299 2.11 6.69 -0.68
N GLY A 300 2.02 5.60 0.09
CA GLY A 300 1.41 5.56 1.41
C GLY A 300 0.10 4.79 1.48
N ILE A 301 -0.66 5.04 2.54
CA ILE A 301 -1.88 4.32 2.88
C ILE A 301 -3.06 4.95 2.14
N ILE A 302 -3.85 4.14 1.45
CA ILE A 302 -5.03 4.63 0.72
C ILE A 302 -6.09 5.22 1.66
N ASP A 303 -6.62 6.39 1.31
CA ASP A 303 -7.74 7.03 1.99
C ASP A 303 -8.72 7.61 0.97
N LEU A 304 -9.85 6.93 0.79
CA LEU A 304 -10.86 7.33 -0.19
C LEU A 304 -11.52 8.68 0.11
N SER A 305 -11.51 9.15 1.37
CA SER A 305 -12.08 10.45 1.72
C SER A 305 -11.38 11.61 1.01
N THR A 306 -10.13 11.40 0.60
CA THR A 306 -9.31 12.40 -0.09
C THR A 306 -9.59 12.50 -1.60
N ILE A 307 -10.40 11.59 -2.16
CA ILE A 307 -10.72 11.56 -3.61
C ILE A 307 -12.22 11.43 -3.91
N LEU A 308 -13.04 11.03 -2.93
CA LEU A 308 -14.49 10.90 -3.06
C LEU A 308 -15.20 12.07 -2.39
N CYS A 309 -15.40 13.17 -3.13
CA CYS A 309 -16.11 14.33 -2.62
C CYS A 309 -17.64 14.16 -2.74
N PHE A 310 -18.34 14.05 -1.61
CA PHE A 310 -19.81 13.95 -1.57
C PHE A 310 -20.51 15.27 -1.23
N ASP A 311 -19.78 16.24 -0.68
CA ASP A 311 -20.30 17.49 -0.11
C ASP A 311 -19.77 18.74 -0.82
N ASP A 312 -19.14 18.56 -1.99
CA ASP A 312 -18.51 19.60 -2.80
C ASP A 312 -17.42 20.41 -2.06
N SER A 313 -16.80 19.83 -1.02
CA SER A 313 -15.68 20.41 -0.28
C SER A 313 -14.39 20.55 -1.12
N PHE A 314 -14.19 19.70 -2.13
CA PHE A 314 -13.08 19.74 -3.06
C PHE A 314 -13.50 19.19 -4.43
N GLY A 315 -12.72 19.49 -5.48
CA GLY A 315 -13.00 19.03 -6.84
C GLY A 315 -11.98 18.01 -7.35
N VAL A 316 -12.33 17.37 -8.46
CA VAL A 316 -11.48 16.42 -9.18
C VAL A 316 -11.42 16.80 -10.66
N ALA A 317 -10.21 16.98 -11.16
CA ALA A 317 -9.95 17.18 -12.58
C ALA A 317 -9.15 16.01 -13.17
N ILE A 318 -9.54 15.56 -14.36
CA ILE A 318 -9.06 14.33 -15.00
C ILE A 318 -8.77 14.59 -16.48
N SER A 319 -7.66 14.05 -16.99
CA SER A 319 -7.30 14.10 -18.42
C SER A 319 -8.26 13.28 -19.30
N ASP A 320 -8.36 13.62 -20.59
CA ASP A 320 -9.05 12.77 -21.56
C ASP A 320 -8.44 11.36 -21.61
N ASN A 321 -9.27 10.33 -21.84
CA ASN A 321 -8.83 8.93 -21.91
C ASN A 321 -7.84 8.67 -23.07
N ASN A 322 -7.81 9.51 -24.09
CA ASN A 322 -6.91 9.40 -25.23
C ASN A 322 -5.71 10.33 -25.11
N THR A 323 -5.41 10.85 -23.92
CA THR A 323 -4.26 11.74 -23.72
C THR A 323 -2.95 10.98 -23.95
N TYR A 324 -2.08 11.54 -24.80
CA TYR A 324 -0.78 10.96 -25.11
C TYR A 324 0.26 12.05 -25.33
N ILE A 325 1.53 11.67 -25.19
CA ILE A 325 2.67 12.52 -25.51
C ILE A 325 3.54 11.85 -26.58
N GLU A 326 3.93 12.63 -27.59
CA GLU A 326 4.87 12.20 -28.61
C GLU A 326 6.32 12.28 -28.10
N HIS A 327 7.24 11.61 -28.80
CA HIS A 327 8.65 11.59 -28.46
C HIS A 327 9.25 12.99 -28.26
N SER A 328 10.01 13.16 -27.17
CA SER A 328 10.73 14.41 -26.86
C SER A 328 9.84 15.67 -26.91
N LYS A 329 8.53 15.52 -26.62
CA LYS A 329 7.61 16.66 -26.48
C LYS A 329 7.45 17.06 -25.03
N HIS A 330 6.89 18.25 -24.89
CA HIS A 330 6.50 18.87 -23.65
C HIS A 330 5.05 19.31 -23.79
N LEU A 331 4.20 18.83 -22.88
CA LEU A 331 2.80 19.19 -22.79
C LEU A 331 2.54 20.04 -21.56
N MET A 332 1.56 20.93 -21.63
CA MET A 332 1.10 21.74 -20.50
C MET A 332 -0.41 21.88 -20.50
N THR A 333 -0.98 21.92 -19.30
CA THR A 333 -2.34 22.41 -19.05
C THR A 333 -2.34 23.33 -17.84
N LYS A 334 -3.42 24.09 -17.67
CA LYS A 334 -3.62 25.00 -16.54
C LYS A 334 -4.82 24.59 -15.71
N ILE A 335 -4.71 24.78 -14.41
CA ILE A 335 -5.80 24.54 -13.48
C ILE A 335 -5.85 25.63 -12.43
N LYS A 336 -7.07 26.10 -12.16
CA LYS A 336 -7.28 27.20 -11.21
C LYS A 336 -7.57 26.64 -9.83
N VAL A 337 -6.75 27.02 -8.86
CA VAL A 337 -6.98 26.79 -7.43
C VAL A 337 -7.77 27.97 -6.87
N ASN A 338 -8.94 27.67 -6.31
CA ASN A 338 -9.95 28.66 -5.92
C ASN A 338 -9.95 28.99 -4.43
N ASN A 339 -9.45 28.08 -3.58
CA ASN A 339 -9.36 28.25 -2.13
C ASN A 339 -8.19 27.39 -1.58
N ASN A 340 -8.07 27.26 -0.26
CA ASN A 340 -7.02 26.49 0.42
C ASN A 340 -7.59 25.56 1.52
N ASN A 341 -8.79 25.02 1.33
CA ASN A 341 -9.48 24.21 2.33
C ASN A 341 -9.03 22.72 2.36
N SER A 342 -8.20 22.33 1.40
CA SER A 342 -7.74 20.95 1.19
C SER A 342 -6.40 20.96 0.47
N GLN A 343 -5.61 19.91 0.67
CA GLN A 343 -4.38 19.67 -0.09
C GLN A 343 -4.66 19.61 -1.59
N PHE A 344 -3.71 20.08 -2.40
CA PHE A 344 -3.75 19.90 -3.84
C PHE A 344 -2.81 18.76 -4.26
N ARG A 345 -3.40 17.72 -4.85
CA ARG A 345 -2.74 16.46 -5.21
C ARG A 345 -2.84 16.26 -6.71
N ILE A 346 -1.71 16.10 -7.41
CA ILE A 346 -1.66 15.83 -8.84
C ILE A 346 -0.91 14.51 -9.04
N VAL A 347 -1.50 13.57 -9.76
CA VAL A 347 -0.90 12.27 -10.05
C VAL A 347 -0.91 12.02 -11.55
N MET A 348 0.27 11.67 -12.07
CA MET A 348 0.44 11.07 -13.38
C MET A 348 0.59 9.56 -13.23
N SER A 349 -0.11 8.80 -14.06
CA SER A 349 0.12 7.36 -14.23
C SER A 349 0.12 7.00 -15.72
N TYR A 350 0.94 6.01 -16.09
CA TYR A 350 0.93 5.43 -17.43
C TYR A 350 1.23 3.93 -17.37
N LEU A 351 0.89 3.22 -18.45
CA LEU A 351 1.28 1.83 -18.65
C LEU A 351 2.39 1.82 -19.71
N ASP A 352 3.60 1.52 -19.27
CA ASP A 352 4.76 1.52 -20.14
C ASP A 352 4.77 0.29 -21.06
N VAL A 353 5.45 0.40 -22.20
CA VAL A 353 5.56 -0.73 -23.13
C VAL A 353 6.37 -1.87 -22.50
N GLU A 354 5.91 -3.11 -22.72
CA GLU A 354 6.64 -4.28 -22.28
C GLU A 354 7.92 -4.48 -23.09
N LEU A 355 9.00 -4.79 -22.39
CA LEU A 355 10.31 -4.98 -22.99
C LEU A 355 10.60 -6.47 -23.23
N ASN A 356 11.68 -6.74 -23.96
CA ASN A 356 12.26 -8.09 -23.92
C ASN A 356 12.67 -8.42 -22.47
N ILE A 357 12.43 -9.66 -22.07
CA ILE A 357 12.72 -10.20 -20.74
C ILE A 357 14.20 -10.03 -20.32
N GLU A 358 15.13 -9.99 -21.29
CA GLU A 358 16.57 -9.79 -21.09
C GLU A 358 17.00 -8.32 -21.10
N SER A 359 16.09 -7.38 -21.41
CA SER A 359 16.41 -5.95 -21.44
C SER A 359 16.90 -5.49 -20.08
N MET A 360 17.96 -4.69 -19.99
CA MET A 360 18.41 -4.08 -18.73
C MET A 360 17.70 -2.76 -18.43
N ILE A 361 16.92 -2.23 -19.39
CA ILE A 361 16.18 -0.98 -19.24
C ILE A 361 14.93 -1.26 -18.38
N PRO A 362 14.72 -0.54 -17.27
CA PRO A 362 13.54 -0.72 -16.41
C PRO A 362 12.28 -0.13 -17.05
N ILE A 363 12.36 1.11 -17.54
CA ILE A 363 11.26 1.88 -18.13
C ILE A 363 11.70 2.42 -19.49
N VAL A 364 10.84 2.30 -20.50
CA VAL A 364 11.10 2.82 -21.86
C VAL A 364 10.66 4.27 -21.98
N HIS A 365 9.48 4.56 -21.45
CA HIS A 365 8.91 5.91 -21.47
C HIS A 365 9.11 6.57 -20.13
N ASP A 366 10.23 7.27 -20.00
CA ASP A 366 10.51 8.14 -18.86
C ASP A 366 9.74 9.46 -19.05
N LEU A 367 8.62 9.58 -18.33
CA LEU A 367 7.77 10.77 -18.31
C LEU A 367 7.92 11.48 -16.98
N ASP A 368 8.11 12.80 -17.01
CA ASP A 368 8.27 13.62 -15.81
C ASP A 368 7.07 14.57 -15.62
N LEU A 369 6.52 14.60 -14.41
CA LEU A 369 5.49 15.53 -13.94
C LEU A 369 6.15 16.72 -13.23
N VAL A 370 5.80 17.92 -13.67
CA VAL A 370 6.20 19.17 -12.99
C VAL A 370 4.98 20.06 -12.82
N VAL A 371 4.76 20.54 -11.60
CA VAL A 371 3.71 21.51 -11.28
C VAL A 371 4.36 22.85 -10.94
N ILE A 372 3.88 23.93 -11.56
CA ILE A 372 4.37 25.30 -11.32
C ILE A 372 3.24 26.13 -10.72
N SER A 373 3.49 26.76 -9.57
CA SER A 373 2.53 27.62 -8.89
C SER A 373 2.43 29.02 -9.53
N PRO A 374 1.42 29.82 -9.16
CA PRO A 374 1.30 31.22 -9.57
C PRO A 374 2.57 32.06 -9.35
N ASN A 375 3.28 31.87 -8.23
CA ASN A 375 4.55 32.57 -7.95
C ASN A 375 5.78 31.93 -8.58
N LYS A 376 5.60 30.94 -9.46
CA LYS A 376 6.64 30.21 -10.18
C LYS A 376 7.50 29.28 -9.31
N LYS A 377 7.03 28.89 -8.13
CA LYS A 377 7.59 27.76 -7.39
C LYS A 377 7.31 26.46 -8.14
N ARG A 378 8.34 25.62 -8.26
CA ARG A 378 8.27 24.32 -8.96
C ARG A 378 8.14 23.19 -7.96
N TYR A 379 7.32 22.21 -8.31
CA TYR A 379 7.13 20.97 -7.59
C TYR A 379 7.35 19.81 -8.57
N LEU A 380 8.37 18.99 -8.31
CA LEU A 380 8.70 17.82 -9.13
C LEU A 380 7.89 16.61 -8.66
N GLY A 381 7.56 15.73 -9.60
CA GLY A 381 6.97 14.44 -9.30
C GLY A 381 7.76 13.69 -8.25
N ASN A 382 7.03 13.12 -7.29
CA ASN A 382 7.56 12.34 -6.17
C ASN A 382 8.47 13.10 -5.19
N HIS A 383 8.57 14.43 -5.28
CA HIS A 383 9.20 15.27 -4.24
C HIS A 383 10.58 14.79 -3.81
N ARG A 384 11.39 14.31 -4.75
CA ARG A 384 12.70 13.75 -4.46
C ARG A 384 13.59 14.81 -3.78
N LYS A 385 14.20 14.43 -2.65
CA LYS A 385 15.10 15.31 -1.87
C LYS A 385 16.35 15.75 -2.62
N ASP A 386 16.73 15.05 -3.69
CA ASP A 386 17.92 15.34 -4.50
C ASP A 386 17.63 16.21 -5.73
N ASP A 387 16.42 16.77 -5.79
CA ASP A 387 15.89 17.62 -6.86
C ASP A 387 15.95 17.01 -8.27
N ASP A 388 16.21 15.70 -8.42
CA ASP A 388 16.10 15.02 -9.72
C ASP A 388 14.63 14.68 -10.01
N SER A 389 14.34 14.41 -11.28
CA SER A 389 13.08 13.79 -11.70
C SER A 389 13.02 12.31 -11.31
N GLU A 390 11.82 11.72 -11.25
CA GLU A 390 11.69 10.28 -11.04
C GLU A 390 11.90 9.54 -12.36
N HIS A 391 12.62 8.43 -12.33
CA HIS A 391 13.04 7.70 -13.54
C HIS A 391 12.71 6.20 -13.49
N LEU A 392 12.22 5.72 -12.34
CA LEU A 392 12.01 4.30 -12.05
C LEU A 392 10.59 4.03 -11.54
N SER A 393 9.66 4.94 -11.83
CA SER A 393 8.24 4.78 -11.55
C SER A 393 7.42 5.14 -12.78
N THR A 394 6.38 4.36 -13.06
CA THR A 394 5.34 4.74 -14.02
C THR A 394 4.26 5.63 -13.39
N ASN A 395 4.51 6.11 -12.17
CA ASN A 395 3.64 7.02 -11.44
C ASN A 395 4.45 8.13 -10.79
N GLU A 396 3.96 9.36 -10.95
CA GLU A 396 4.51 10.51 -10.28
C GLU A 396 3.40 11.29 -9.58
N LYS A 397 3.68 11.70 -8.35
CA LYS A 397 2.73 12.42 -7.51
C LYS A 397 3.33 13.73 -7.01
N VAL A 398 2.56 14.80 -7.13
CA VAL A 398 2.82 16.08 -6.47
C VAL A 398 1.76 16.32 -5.39
N ILE A 399 2.19 16.68 -4.18
CA ILE A 399 1.34 17.12 -3.07
C ILE A 399 1.75 18.55 -2.67
N ILE A 400 0.78 19.46 -2.63
CA ILE A 400 0.95 20.82 -2.11
C ILE A 400 -0.01 20.97 -0.93
N ASN A 401 0.53 21.26 0.24
CA ASN A 401 -0.25 21.37 1.47
C ASN A 401 -1.01 22.70 1.51
N GLU A 402 -2.06 22.76 2.31
CA GLU A 402 -2.97 23.91 2.45
C GLU A 402 -2.23 25.22 2.78
N ASP A 403 -1.17 25.14 3.58
CA ASP A 403 -0.32 26.26 4.00
C ASP A 403 0.69 26.70 2.92
N GLU A 404 0.93 25.87 1.92
CA GLU A 404 1.80 26.15 0.77
C GLU A 404 1.02 26.58 -0.48
N LEU A 405 -0.31 26.53 -0.45
CA LEU A 405 -1.15 26.85 -1.60
C LEU A 405 -1.21 28.34 -1.89
N GLU A 406 -1.26 28.64 -3.18
CA GLU A 406 -1.41 29.97 -3.73
C GLU A 406 -2.67 30.01 -4.57
N LEU A 407 -3.55 30.98 -4.31
CA LEU A 407 -4.75 31.12 -5.15
C LEU A 407 -4.34 31.61 -6.55
N GLY A 408 -4.83 30.93 -7.58
CA GLY A 408 -4.50 31.29 -8.97
C GLY A 408 -4.36 30.09 -9.89
N GLU A 409 -3.75 30.34 -11.05
CA GLU A 409 -3.49 29.31 -12.06
C GLU A 409 -2.17 28.57 -11.74
N TYR A 410 -2.29 27.26 -11.54
CA TYR A 410 -1.17 26.34 -11.57
C TYR A 410 -0.99 25.80 -12.99
N GLU A 411 0.25 25.60 -13.40
CA GLU A 411 0.62 24.95 -14.65
C GLU A 411 1.03 23.50 -14.34
N ILE A 412 0.47 22.54 -15.07
CA ILE A 412 0.84 21.12 -14.98
C ILE A 412 1.56 20.76 -16.28
N HIS A 413 2.83 20.41 -16.16
CA HIS A 413 3.73 20.11 -17.26
C HIS A 413 4.09 18.62 -17.27
N ILE A 414 4.08 18.03 -18.47
CA ILE A 414 4.47 16.64 -18.72
C ILE A 414 5.58 16.63 -19.77
N TYR A 415 6.73 16.08 -19.40
CA TYR A 415 7.89 15.95 -20.28
C TYR A 415 8.04 14.50 -20.72
N SER A 416 8.37 14.29 -21.99
CA SER A 416 8.78 12.98 -22.49
C SER A 416 10.29 12.97 -22.72
N ASN A 417 10.98 12.05 -22.06
CA ASN A 417 12.39 11.71 -22.31
C ASN A 417 12.54 10.53 -23.28
N SER A 418 11.43 10.06 -23.86
CA SER A 418 11.39 8.86 -24.69
C SER A 418 11.37 9.17 -26.19
N TYR A 419 11.64 8.11 -26.97
CA TYR A 419 11.72 8.12 -28.43
C TYR A 419 10.44 7.63 -29.12
N VAL A 420 9.41 7.23 -28.35
CA VAL A 420 8.15 6.70 -28.87
C VAL A 420 6.96 7.38 -28.15
N LYS A 421 5.79 7.33 -28.78
CA LYS A 421 4.53 7.83 -28.23
C LYS A 421 4.10 7.03 -26.99
N GLN A 422 3.65 7.73 -25.95
CA GLN A 422 3.12 7.13 -24.72
C GLN A 422 1.78 7.76 -24.33
N SER A 423 0.76 6.92 -24.12
CA SER A 423 -0.50 7.34 -23.49
C SER A 423 -0.31 7.52 -21.98
N PHE A 424 -0.93 8.52 -21.38
CA PHE A 424 -0.85 8.74 -19.94
C PHE A 424 -2.15 9.30 -19.39
N SER A 425 -2.28 9.28 -18.07
CA SER A 425 -3.44 9.76 -17.33
C SER A 425 -3.00 10.75 -16.27
N ILE A 426 -3.72 11.86 -16.13
CA ILE A 426 -3.55 12.84 -15.06
C ILE A 426 -4.83 12.93 -14.24
N VAL A 427 -4.65 12.92 -12.93
CA VAL A 427 -5.71 13.20 -11.95
C VAL A 427 -5.21 14.31 -11.04
N ALA A 428 -6.01 15.35 -10.88
CA ALA A 428 -5.80 16.42 -9.92
C ALA A 428 -6.98 16.45 -8.93
N VAL A 429 -6.70 16.54 -7.63
CA VAL A 429 -7.70 16.54 -6.56
C VAL A 429 -7.36 17.61 -5.55
N GLY A 430 -8.34 18.39 -5.11
CA GLY A 430 -8.15 19.43 -4.10
C GLY A 430 -9.05 20.65 -4.33
N PRO A 431 -8.58 21.87 -3.99
CA PRO A 431 -9.41 23.08 -3.99
C PRO A 431 -9.60 23.69 -5.39
N ILE A 432 -10.06 22.84 -6.31
CA ILE A 432 -10.32 23.08 -7.72
C ILE A 432 -11.79 22.79 -8.05
N GLU A 433 -12.23 23.16 -9.23
CA GLU A 433 -13.53 22.71 -9.76
C GLU A 433 -13.39 21.34 -10.45
N ASP A 434 -14.49 20.58 -10.48
CA ASP A 434 -14.55 19.35 -11.26
C ASP A 434 -14.31 19.62 -12.75
N ASN A 435 -13.42 18.86 -13.36
CA ASN A 435 -13.17 18.92 -14.80
C ASN A 435 -12.73 17.56 -15.35
N PHE A 436 -13.62 16.82 -16.00
CA PHE A 436 -13.33 15.48 -16.51
C PHE A 436 -12.81 15.45 -17.97
N ASN A 437 -12.28 16.57 -18.45
CA ASN A 437 -11.70 16.70 -19.78
C ASN A 437 -10.53 17.71 -19.79
N LEU A 438 -9.54 17.50 -18.92
CA LEU A 438 -8.30 18.28 -18.95
C LEU A 438 -7.56 17.99 -20.27
N LEU A 439 -7.46 19.02 -21.11
CA LEU A 439 -6.73 18.99 -22.37
C LEU A 439 -5.31 19.50 -22.16
N PHE A 440 -4.36 18.82 -22.79
CA PHE A 440 -2.94 19.14 -22.74
C PHE A 440 -2.47 19.60 -24.12
N ASP A 441 -1.85 20.78 -24.16
CA ASP A 441 -1.31 21.35 -25.38
C ASP A 441 0.20 21.22 -25.43
N VAL A 442 0.75 21.03 -26.64
CA VAL A 442 2.20 21.09 -26.85
C VAL A 442 2.67 22.51 -26.57
N THR A 443 3.69 22.63 -25.73
CA THR A 443 4.28 23.92 -25.37
C THR A 443 5.80 23.91 -25.58
N GLN A 444 6.37 25.11 -25.71
CA GLN A 444 7.81 25.37 -25.68
C GLN A 444 8.21 26.18 -24.45
N GLU A 445 7.24 26.50 -23.57
CA GLU A 445 7.46 27.27 -22.35
C GLU A 445 8.11 26.39 -21.28
N CYS A 446 9.43 26.51 -21.13
CA CYS A 446 10.21 25.70 -20.20
C CYS A 446 10.45 26.34 -18.82
N GLY A 447 9.96 27.58 -18.59
CA GLY A 447 10.18 28.29 -17.34
C GLY A 447 11.63 28.75 -17.07
N CYS A 448 12.48 28.80 -18.10
CA CYS A 448 13.86 29.33 -18.05
C CYS A 448 14.07 30.48 -19.03
N SER A 449 15.22 31.16 -18.94
CA SER A 449 15.60 32.26 -19.84
C SER A 449 15.74 31.81 -21.30
N GLU A 450 16.26 30.61 -21.53
CA GLU A 450 16.37 29.99 -22.84
C GLU A 450 15.79 28.57 -22.81
N CYS A 451 14.90 28.29 -23.75
CA CYS A 451 14.28 26.98 -23.95
C CYS A 451 14.81 26.29 -25.20
N THR A 452 14.90 24.97 -25.14
CA THR A 452 15.15 24.11 -26.31
C THR A 452 13.87 24.00 -27.16
N LEU A 453 14.01 23.50 -28.39
CA LEU A 453 12.87 23.21 -29.27
C LEU A 453 11.91 22.14 -28.71
N THR A 454 12.34 21.40 -27.69
CA THR A 454 11.57 20.36 -27.00
C THR A 454 10.90 20.87 -25.73
N GLY A 455 10.92 22.19 -25.46
CA GLY A 455 10.30 22.78 -24.27
C GLY A 455 11.08 22.54 -22.97
N LYS A 456 12.35 22.14 -23.05
CA LYS A 456 13.24 21.98 -21.87
C LYS A 456 14.11 23.21 -21.69
N CYS A 457 14.63 23.44 -20.49
CA CYS A 457 15.63 24.46 -20.27
C CYS A 457 16.94 24.10 -21.00
N LYS A 458 17.59 25.11 -21.58
CA LYS A 458 18.90 24.94 -22.19
C LYS A 458 19.98 24.99 -21.11
N CYS A 459 20.52 23.82 -20.76
CA CYS A 459 21.51 23.69 -19.70
C CYS A 459 22.92 24.05 -20.17
N ASP A 460 23.76 24.48 -19.22
CA ASP A 460 25.19 24.55 -19.42
C ASP A 460 25.82 23.14 -19.46
N SER A 461 27.13 23.05 -19.62
CA SER A 461 27.83 21.76 -19.69
C SER A 461 27.92 21.01 -18.36
N LEU A 462 27.50 21.63 -17.25
CA LEU A 462 27.59 21.09 -15.90
C LEU A 462 26.23 20.67 -15.34
N HIS A 463 25.12 20.92 -16.05
CA HIS A 463 23.78 20.61 -15.57
C HIS A 463 22.94 19.85 -16.60
N ILE A 464 22.00 19.04 -16.10
CA ILE A 464 21.04 18.25 -16.89
C ILE A 464 19.63 18.28 -16.26
N GLY A 465 18.68 17.68 -16.96
CA GLY A 465 17.27 17.60 -16.57
C GLY A 465 16.40 18.62 -17.30
N ASN A 466 15.08 18.50 -17.16
CA ASN A 466 14.13 19.38 -17.85
C ASN A 466 14.31 20.86 -17.50
N HIS A 467 14.82 21.14 -16.30
CA HIS A 467 15.03 22.47 -15.75
C HIS A 467 16.49 22.74 -15.36
N CYS A 468 17.43 21.94 -15.87
CA CYS A 468 18.86 22.02 -15.50
C CYS A 468 19.09 21.87 -13.99
N GLN A 469 18.22 21.10 -13.34
CA GLN A 469 18.18 21.00 -11.89
C GLN A 469 19.21 20.01 -11.32
N LYS A 470 19.82 19.17 -12.16
CA LYS A 470 20.79 18.17 -11.72
C LYS A 470 22.21 18.49 -12.19
N GLU A 471 23.14 18.57 -11.24
CA GLU A 471 24.57 18.75 -11.54
C GLU A 471 25.19 17.46 -12.11
N ILE A 472 26.05 17.60 -13.11
CA ILE A 472 26.87 16.53 -13.66
C ILE A 472 28.11 16.38 -12.80
N LEU A 473 28.28 15.20 -12.22
CA LEU A 473 29.50 14.81 -11.53
C LEU A 473 30.46 14.17 -12.53
N GLU A 474 31.55 14.87 -12.88
CA GLU A 474 32.61 14.32 -13.73
C GLU A 474 33.59 13.49 -12.88
N ILE A 475 33.73 12.21 -13.23
CA ILE A 475 34.64 11.28 -12.55
C ILE A 475 35.87 11.06 -13.42
N ASN A 476 36.98 11.70 -13.05
CA ASN A 476 38.23 11.71 -13.82
C ASN A 476 39.28 10.66 -13.36
N ASP A 477 39.00 9.90 -12.30
CA ASP A 477 39.93 8.89 -11.75
C ASP A 477 39.20 7.54 -11.56
N PHE A 478 39.81 6.45 -12.06
CA PHE A 478 39.36 5.07 -11.88
C PHE A 478 39.21 4.65 -10.42
N ASN A 479 39.81 5.36 -9.46
CA ASN A 479 39.72 5.08 -8.02
C ASN A 479 38.61 5.87 -7.29
N SER A 480 37.81 6.66 -8.00
CA SER A 480 36.76 7.47 -7.40
C SER A 480 35.67 6.59 -6.80
N LYS A 481 35.31 6.83 -5.54
CA LYS A 481 34.25 6.10 -4.83
C LYS A 481 32.98 6.94 -4.81
N ILE A 482 31.88 6.38 -5.33
CA ILE A 482 30.54 6.97 -5.19
C ILE A 482 29.90 6.36 -3.95
N GLN A 483 29.47 7.20 -3.01
CA GLN A 483 28.71 6.75 -1.86
C GLN A 483 27.22 6.72 -2.25
N ILE A 484 26.65 5.52 -2.29
CA ILE A 484 25.23 5.29 -2.52
C ILE A 484 24.64 4.83 -1.19
N GLU A 485 23.58 5.49 -0.71
CA GLU A 485 22.85 5.02 0.46
C GLU A 485 22.14 3.71 0.09
N SER A 486 22.07 2.75 1.01
CA SER A 486 21.49 1.42 0.72
C SER A 486 20.03 1.45 0.26
N SER A 487 19.31 2.53 0.55
CA SER A 487 17.92 2.77 0.15
C SER A 487 17.77 3.84 -0.95
N SER A 488 18.85 4.42 -1.46
CA SER A 488 18.77 5.45 -2.49
C SER A 488 19.05 4.88 -3.88
N ILE A 489 18.29 5.36 -4.87
CA ILE A 489 18.53 5.07 -6.27
C ILE A 489 18.99 6.35 -6.95
N GLN A 490 20.20 6.31 -7.51
CA GLN A 490 20.82 7.44 -8.20
C GLN A 490 21.08 7.09 -9.66
N ARG A 491 20.71 8.01 -10.56
CA ARG A 491 21.11 7.93 -11.96
C ARG A 491 22.54 8.42 -12.11
N ASN A 492 23.41 7.55 -12.60
CA ASN A 492 24.79 7.89 -12.94
C ASN A 492 24.96 7.90 -14.45
N ILE A 493 25.39 9.03 -15.01
CA ILE A 493 25.75 9.13 -16.44
C ILE A 493 27.25 9.01 -16.55
N LEU A 494 27.73 7.92 -17.15
CA LEU A 494 29.14 7.72 -17.44
C LEU A 494 29.47 8.33 -18.80
N CYS A 495 30.03 9.53 -18.79
CA CYS A 495 30.63 10.12 -19.99
C CYS A 495 32.06 9.60 -20.13
N LEU A 496 32.29 8.68 -21.08
CA LEU A 496 33.66 8.30 -21.46
C LEU A 496 34.30 9.47 -22.23
N SER A 497 35.17 10.22 -21.56
CA SER A 497 36.00 11.22 -22.23
C SER A 497 37.09 10.52 -23.07
N HIS A 498 37.05 10.78 -24.39
CA HIS A 498 38.08 10.49 -25.39
C HIS A 498 38.43 9.02 -25.72
N TYR A 499 37.82 8.51 -26.80
CA TYR A 499 38.57 7.69 -27.77
C TYR A 499 39.53 8.62 -28.53
N HIS A 500 40.82 8.58 -28.19
CA HIS A 500 41.85 9.03 -29.13
C HIS A 500 41.88 8.05 -30.32
N PRO A 501 41.71 8.51 -31.58
CA PRO A 501 42.01 7.65 -32.72
C PRO A 501 43.51 7.36 -32.72
N LEU A 502 43.87 6.08 -32.73
CA LEU A 502 45.23 5.59 -32.96
C LEU A 502 45.68 5.86 -34.40
#